data_AF-A0AAW9B9V7-F1
#
_entry.id   AF-A0AAW9B9V7-F1
#
_cell.length_a   1.000
_cell.length_b   1.000
_cell.length_c   1.000
_cell.angle_alpha   90.00
_cell.angle_beta   90.00
_cell.angle_gamma   90.00
#
_symmetry.space_group_name_H-M   'P 1'
#
loop_
_entity.id
_entity.type
_entity.pdbx_description
1 polymer ?
#
loop_
_entity_poly.entity_id
_entity_poly.type
_entity_poly.pdbx_seq_one_letter_code
_entity_poly.pdbx_strand_id
1 'polypeptide(L)'
;YYMSHISALLLLPSELAYQGFQDALIDVAIAIAKEMAYLLAPIILVAALIAIFSNMGQFGFLFSGESIKPDIKKINPVEGAKRIFSLKSVIEFIKSILKVSLLSCIIWVTLRGNINTLMQIPTCGLECVPAVTGVMIKQLMIISSVGFVVIAAADFAYQKFDHTKKLKMSKDEVKREYKEMEGSPEIKSKRRQLHQELQASNQRENVKRSNVLVTNPTHIAVGLYYKKGETPLPVITLMETDAMAKRMIA
;
A
#
# COMPACT_ATOMS: atom_id res chain seq x y z
N TYR A 1 16.01 -33.36 10.05
CA TYR A 1 16.44 -32.09 9.44
C TYR A 1 17.27 -31.27 10.43
N TYR A 2 16.69 -30.60 11.44
CA TYR A 2 17.50 -29.77 12.35
C TYR A 2 18.56 -30.55 13.14
N MET A 3 18.20 -31.72 13.71
CA MET A 3 19.15 -32.55 14.45
C MET A 3 20.34 -33.03 13.60
N SER A 4 20.14 -33.32 12.30
CA SER A 4 21.22 -33.77 11.41
C SER A 4 22.22 -32.66 11.07
N HIS A 5 21.73 -31.43 10.91
CA HIS A 5 22.58 -30.26 10.69
C HIS A 5 23.32 -29.84 11.97
N ILE A 6 22.67 -29.92 13.13
CA ILE A 6 23.31 -29.65 14.43
C ILE A 6 24.40 -30.69 14.71
N SER A 7 24.15 -31.98 14.44
CA SER A 7 25.18 -33.02 14.60
C SER A 7 26.35 -32.83 13.63
N ALA A 8 26.09 -32.42 12.38
CA ALA A 8 27.14 -32.11 11.42
C ALA A 8 28.04 -30.96 11.91
N LEU A 9 27.44 -29.92 12.50
CA LEU A 9 28.15 -28.78 13.10
C LEU A 9 29.00 -29.19 14.31
N LEU A 10 28.51 -30.15 15.10
CA LEU A 10 29.20 -30.69 16.28
C LEU A 10 30.36 -31.62 15.93
N LEU A 11 30.26 -32.36 14.81
CA LEU A 11 31.27 -33.30 14.34
C LEU A 11 32.30 -32.64 13.39
N LEU A 12 32.02 -31.45 12.89
CA LEU A 12 32.87 -30.66 12.00
C LEU A 12 34.33 -30.52 12.47
N PRO A 13 34.61 -30.25 13.77
CA PRO A 13 35.98 -30.20 14.27
C PRO A 13 36.70 -31.56 14.25
N SER A 14 35.96 -32.67 14.33
CA SER A 14 36.53 -34.02 14.33
C SER A 14 36.94 -34.49 12.94
N GLU A 15 36.26 -34.04 11.89
CA GLU A 15 36.56 -34.42 10.51
C GLU A 15 37.76 -33.66 9.93
N LEU A 16 38.00 -32.42 10.37
CA LEU A 16 39.11 -31.58 9.90
C LEU A 16 40.34 -31.60 10.82
N ALA A 17 40.34 -32.49 11.83
CA ALA A 17 41.42 -32.59 12.82
C ALA A 17 42.80 -32.94 12.23
N TYR A 18 42.85 -33.50 11.02
CA TYR A 18 44.07 -33.98 10.37
C TYR A 18 44.64 -33.03 9.29
N GLN A 19 43.97 -31.90 9.01
CA GLN A 19 44.44 -30.93 8.01
C GLN A 19 45.34 -29.83 8.61
N GLY A 20 46.11 -29.17 7.75
CA GLY A 20 46.88 -27.99 8.12
C GLY A 20 45.97 -26.84 8.58
N PHE A 21 46.39 -26.09 9.59
CA PHE A 21 45.55 -25.07 10.25
C PHE A 21 44.96 -24.03 9.28
N GLN A 22 45.71 -23.59 8.26
CA GLN A 22 45.25 -22.57 7.32
C GLN A 22 44.14 -23.07 6.39
N ASP A 23 44.27 -24.29 5.87
CA ASP A 23 43.27 -24.90 4.98
C ASP A 23 42.01 -25.30 5.78
N ALA A 24 42.21 -25.87 6.98
CA ALA A 24 41.12 -26.24 7.88
C ALA A 24 40.27 -25.03 8.31
N LEU A 25 40.86 -23.85 8.50
CA LEU A 25 40.14 -22.65 8.93
C LEU A 25 39.15 -22.18 7.86
N ILE A 26 39.56 -22.21 6.59
CA ILE A 26 38.70 -21.82 5.46
C ILE A 26 37.57 -22.83 5.28
N ASP A 27 37.89 -24.13 5.31
CA ASP A 27 36.90 -25.19 5.13
C ASP A 27 35.88 -25.23 6.28
N VAL A 28 36.32 -25.06 7.53
CA VAL A 28 35.42 -24.92 8.69
C VAL A 28 34.53 -23.69 8.55
N ALA A 29 35.07 -22.54 8.13
CA ALA A 29 34.29 -21.32 7.96
C ALA A 29 33.18 -21.47 6.89
N ILE A 30 33.50 -22.09 5.76
CA ILE A 30 32.54 -22.37 4.68
C ILE A 30 31.49 -23.39 5.15
N ALA A 31 31.91 -24.45 5.82
CA ALA A 31 31.01 -25.50 6.30
C ALA A 31 30.05 -24.96 7.37
N ILE A 32 30.52 -24.16 8.32
CA ILE A 32 29.66 -23.49 9.30
C ILE A 32 28.68 -22.54 8.60
N ALA A 33 29.15 -21.71 7.66
CA ALA A 33 28.27 -20.79 6.93
C ALA A 33 27.17 -21.54 6.16
N LYS A 34 27.52 -22.67 5.53
CA LYS A 34 26.60 -23.53 4.78
C LYS A 34 25.57 -24.19 5.70
N GLU A 35 26.00 -24.78 6.81
CA GLU A 35 25.09 -25.42 7.78
C GLU A 35 24.15 -24.38 8.42
N MET A 36 24.67 -23.20 8.75
CA MET A 36 23.85 -22.08 9.23
C MET A 36 22.82 -21.63 8.18
N ALA A 37 23.20 -21.57 6.90
CA ALA A 37 22.28 -21.25 5.82
C ALA A 37 21.17 -22.30 5.71
N TYR A 38 21.48 -23.61 5.78
CA TYR A 38 20.46 -24.67 5.74
C TYR A 38 19.55 -24.72 6.96
N LEU A 39 20.08 -24.39 8.14
CA LEU A 39 19.29 -24.26 9.37
C LEU A 39 18.31 -23.09 9.29
N LEU A 40 18.75 -21.95 8.74
CA LEU A 40 17.93 -20.73 8.64
C LEU A 40 16.99 -20.73 7.43
N ALA A 41 17.37 -21.39 6.32
CA ALA A 41 16.61 -21.42 5.08
C ALA A 41 15.10 -21.73 5.25
N PRO A 42 14.68 -22.80 5.95
CA PRO A 42 13.25 -23.10 6.10
C PRO A 42 12.52 -22.02 6.92
N ILE A 43 13.16 -21.45 7.93
CA ILE A 43 12.57 -20.39 8.76
C ILE A 43 12.39 -19.12 7.94
N ILE A 44 13.42 -18.73 7.18
CA ILE A 44 13.39 -17.57 6.29
C ILE A 44 12.34 -17.77 5.19
N LEU A 45 12.25 -18.96 4.61
CA LEU A 45 11.27 -19.26 3.57
C LEU A 45 9.83 -19.12 4.08
N VAL A 46 9.54 -19.69 5.25
CA VAL A 46 8.22 -19.53 5.89
C VAL A 46 7.95 -18.05 6.22
N ALA A 47 8.93 -17.34 6.78
CA ALA A 47 8.79 -15.92 7.09
C ALA A 47 8.55 -15.07 5.82
N ALA A 48 9.26 -15.36 4.73
CA ALA A 48 9.10 -14.68 3.45
C ALA A 48 7.72 -14.93 2.84
N LEU A 49 7.24 -16.18 2.85
CA LEU A 49 5.89 -16.51 2.39
C LEU A 49 4.83 -15.77 3.22
N ILE A 50 4.92 -15.80 4.54
CA ILE A 50 3.99 -15.08 5.43
C ILE A 50 4.05 -13.57 5.16
N ALA A 51 5.24 -12.99 4.96
CA ALA A 51 5.39 -11.58 4.65
C ALA A 51 4.72 -11.22 3.32
N ILE A 52 4.90 -12.03 2.28
CA ILE A 52 4.28 -11.83 0.96
C ILE A 52 2.75 -11.91 1.08
N PHE A 53 2.21 -12.99 1.66
CA PHE A 53 0.77 -13.20 1.77
C PHE A 53 0.10 -12.16 2.68
N SER A 54 0.76 -11.76 3.77
CA SER A 54 0.21 -10.72 4.67
C SER A 54 0.18 -9.35 3.99
N ASN A 55 1.23 -8.94 3.28
CA ASN A 55 1.22 -7.67 2.53
C ASN A 55 0.20 -7.68 1.41
N MET A 56 0.11 -8.79 0.66
CA MET A 56 -0.87 -8.93 -0.42
C MET A 56 -2.31 -8.91 0.13
N GLY A 57 -2.56 -9.50 1.30
CA GLY A 57 -3.85 -9.44 1.97
C GLY A 57 -4.21 -8.06 2.55
N GLN A 58 -3.22 -7.24 2.90
CA GLN A 58 -3.43 -5.89 3.44
C GLN A 58 -3.67 -4.83 2.36
N PHE A 59 -2.83 -4.82 1.32
CA PHE A 59 -2.78 -3.74 0.33
C PHE A 59 -3.22 -4.17 -1.07
N GLY A 60 -3.45 -5.47 -1.31
CA GLY A 60 -3.66 -6.02 -2.64
C GLY A 60 -2.35 -6.16 -3.43
N PHE A 61 -2.46 -6.50 -4.70
CA PHE A 61 -1.31 -6.57 -5.60
C PHE A 61 -0.98 -5.18 -6.13
N LEU A 62 0.09 -4.56 -5.63
CA LEU A 62 0.62 -3.28 -6.12
C LEU A 62 2.03 -3.48 -6.69
N PHE A 63 2.16 -3.36 -8.00
CA PHE A 63 3.45 -3.34 -8.68
C PHE A 63 3.77 -1.89 -9.08
N SER A 64 4.75 -1.28 -8.41
CA SER A 64 5.21 0.08 -8.71
C SER A 64 6.70 0.08 -9.03
N GLY A 65 7.05 0.21 -10.31
CA GLY A 65 8.44 0.38 -10.75
C GLY A 65 9.05 1.72 -10.31
N GLU A 66 8.23 2.68 -9.89
CA GLU A 66 8.69 3.98 -9.40
C GLU A 66 9.33 3.92 -8.02
N SER A 67 8.97 2.92 -7.20
CA SER A 67 9.53 2.75 -5.86
C SER A 67 11.00 2.29 -5.86
N ILE A 68 11.53 1.85 -6.99
CA ILE A 68 12.93 1.43 -7.17
C ILE A 68 13.87 2.63 -7.38
N LYS A 69 13.34 3.82 -7.73
CA LYS A 69 14.17 5.01 -7.91
C LYS A 69 14.73 5.48 -6.56
N PRO A 70 16.07 5.60 -6.40
CA PRO A 70 16.65 6.14 -5.18
C PRO A 70 16.27 7.62 -5.05
N ASP A 71 15.50 7.95 -4.03
CA ASP A 71 15.05 9.31 -3.74
C ASP A 71 15.80 9.85 -2.52
N ILE A 72 16.71 10.80 -2.76
CA ILE A 72 17.56 11.43 -1.72
C ILE A 72 16.68 12.16 -0.69
N LYS A 73 15.47 12.60 -1.06
CA LYS A 73 14.53 13.24 -0.13
C LYS A 73 14.06 12.29 0.98
N LYS A 74 14.07 10.97 0.75
CA LYS A 74 13.73 9.97 1.77
C LYS A 74 14.81 9.80 2.85
N ILE A 75 16.00 10.37 2.66
CA ILE A 75 17.14 10.32 3.60
C ILE A 75 17.19 11.60 4.46
N ASN A 76 16.06 12.31 4.65
CA ASN A 76 16.05 13.47 5.53
C ASN A 76 16.01 13.04 7.02
N PRO A 77 17.06 13.30 7.82
CA PRO A 77 17.11 12.89 9.23
C PRO A 77 16.05 13.57 10.10
N VAL A 78 15.61 14.78 9.75
CA VAL A 78 14.56 15.51 10.49
C VAL A 78 13.20 14.85 10.31
N GLU A 79 12.87 14.43 9.08
CA GLU A 79 11.66 13.66 8.81
C GLU A 79 11.72 12.26 9.44
N GLY A 80 12.91 11.64 9.44
CA GLY A 80 13.17 10.39 10.17
C GLY A 80 12.88 10.51 11.66
N ALA A 81 13.40 11.55 12.33
CA ALA A 81 13.14 11.81 13.74
C ALA A 81 11.64 12.05 14.01
N LYS A 82 10.96 12.85 13.18
CA LYS A 82 9.51 13.09 13.29
C LYS A 82 8.69 11.81 13.11
N ARG A 83 9.13 10.90 12.24
CA ARG A 83 8.51 9.58 12.04
C ARG A 83 8.71 8.70 13.28
N ILE A 84 9.89 8.71 13.89
CA ILE A 84 10.18 7.98 15.12
C ILE A 84 9.35 8.52 16.30
N PHE A 85 9.20 9.84 16.44
CA PHE A 85 8.37 10.47 17.48
C PHE A 85 6.90 10.70 17.06
N SER A 86 6.40 9.92 16.10
CA SER A 86 5.01 10.01 15.66
C SER A 86 4.06 9.23 16.57
N LEU A 87 2.77 9.59 16.57
CA LEU A 87 1.71 8.81 17.20
C LEU A 87 1.71 7.34 16.75
N LYS A 88 2.15 7.07 15.52
CA LYS A 88 2.27 5.71 14.97
C LYS A 88 3.29 4.89 15.76
N SER A 89 4.46 5.45 16.06
CA SER A 89 5.51 4.77 16.82
C SER A 89 5.09 4.50 18.26
N VAL A 90 4.37 5.41 18.90
CA VAL A 90 3.80 5.18 20.24
C VAL A 90 2.83 4.01 20.24
N ILE A 91 1.96 3.94 19.23
CA ILE A 91 1.00 2.83 19.08
C ILE A 91 1.72 1.50 18.79
N GLU A 92 2.79 1.51 17.98
CA GLU A 92 3.63 0.33 17.73
C GLU A 92 4.39 -0.11 18.99
N PHE A 93 4.85 0.83 19.81
CA PHE A 93 5.48 0.56 21.09
C PHE A 93 4.50 -0.09 22.08
N ILE A 94 3.29 0.46 22.24
CA ILE A 94 2.24 -0.13 23.09
C ILE A 94 1.89 -1.55 22.64
N LYS A 95 1.73 -1.76 21.33
CA LYS A 95 1.52 -3.12 20.77
C LYS A 95 2.67 -4.07 21.11
N SER A 96 3.90 -3.58 21.10
CA SER A 96 5.07 -4.39 21.44
C SER A 96 5.10 -4.77 22.92
N ILE A 97 4.81 -3.82 23.81
CA ILE A 97 4.66 -4.10 25.26
C ILE A 97 3.57 -5.16 25.47
N LEU A 98 2.42 -5.05 24.80
CA LEU A 98 1.32 -5.99 24.93
C LEU A 98 1.72 -7.41 24.47
N LYS A 99 2.46 -7.52 23.36
CA LYS A 99 3.01 -8.81 22.89
C LYS A 99 3.96 -9.44 23.92
N VAL A 100 4.86 -8.65 24.49
CA VAL A 100 5.83 -9.10 25.48
C VAL A 100 5.15 -9.49 26.79
N SER A 101 4.21 -8.69 27.28
CA SER A 101 3.48 -8.98 28.52
C SER A 101 2.60 -10.23 28.37
N LEU A 102 1.94 -10.41 27.22
CA LEU A 102 1.17 -11.62 26.92
C LEU A 102 2.08 -12.85 26.94
N LEU A 103 3.20 -12.82 26.22
CA LEU A 103 4.13 -13.94 26.17
C LEU A 103 4.70 -14.27 27.55
N SER A 104 5.09 -13.25 28.32
CA SER A 104 5.59 -13.39 29.69
C SER A 104 4.53 -14.04 30.60
N CYS A 105 3.27 -13.62 30.48
CA CYS A 105 2.16 -14.21 31.22
C CYS A 105 1.95 -15.69 30.85
N ILE A 106 1.94 -16.02 29.55
CA ILE A 106 1.78 -17.41 29.08
C ILE A 106 2.89 -18.31 29.60
N ILE A 107 4.14 -17.83 29.52
CA ILE A 107 5.30 -18.54 30.06
C ILE A 107 5.13 -18.75 31.57
N TRP A 108 4.81 -17.70 32.32
CA TRP A 108 4.64 -17.77 33.77
C TRP A 108 3.55 -18.77 34.19
N VAL A 109 2.36 -18.72 33.56
CA VAL A 109 1.26 -19.64 33.84
C VAL A 109 1.66 -21.07 33.50
N THR A 110 2.32 -21.29 32.37
CA THR A 110 2.71 -22.63 31.92
C THR A 110 3.79 -23.22 32.82
N LEU A 111 4.79 -22.43 33.24
CA LEU A 111 5.79 -22.90 34.21
C LEU A 111 5.17 -23.20 35.57
N ARG A 112 4.30 -22.31 36.07
CA ARG A 112 3.65 -22.51 37.37
C ARG A 112 2.77 -23.76 37.38
N GLY A 113 2.05 -24.02 36.30
CA GLY A 113 1.21 -25.22 36.17
C GLY A 113 2.01 -26.52 36.07
N ASN A 114 3.22 -26.48 35.50
CA ASN A 114 4.06 -27.65 35.29
C ASN A 114 5.18 -27.79 36.34
N ILE A 115 5.22 -26.94 37.38
CA ILE A 115 6.34 -26.93 38.34
C ILE A 115 6.53 -28.26 39.05
N ASN A 116 5.43 -28.95 39.41
CA ASN A 116 5.48 -30.26 40.03
C ASN A 116 6.08 -31.31 39.09
N THR A 117 5.73 -31.25 37.80
CA THR A 117 6.28 -32.12 36.76
C THR A 117 7.77 -31.85 36.56
N LEU A 118 8.21 -30.58 36.60
CA LEU A 118 9.64 -30.22 36.55
C LEU A 118 10.42 -30.79 37.73
N MET A 119 9.86 -30.71 38.94
CA MET A 119 10.52 -31.22 40.15
C MET A 119 10.68 -32.74 40.15
N GLN A 120 9.89 -33.47 39.35
CA GLN A 120 9.99 -34.93 39.23
C GLN A 120 10.96 -35.39 38.13
N ILE A 121 11.48 -34.49 37.29
CA ILE A 121 12.44 -34.83 36.22
C ILE A 121 13.67 -35.60 36.74
N PRO A 122 14.32 -35.20 37.86
CA PRO A 122 15.48 -35.92 38.38
C PRO A 122 15.18 -37.37 38.76
N THR A 123 13.93 -37.70 39.09
CA THR A 123 13.53 -39.06 39.50
C THR A 123 13.26 -40.02 38.33
N CYS A 124 13.07 -39.49 37.11
CA CYS A 124 12.71 -40.27 35.92
C CYS A 124 13.92 -40.63 35.04
N GLY A 125 15.07 -39.98 35.27
CA GLY A 125 16.28 -40.15 34.45
C GLY A 125 16.30 -39.31 33.16
N LEU A 126 17.43 -39.36 32.45
CA LEU A 126 17.70 -38.54 31.25
C LEU A 126 16.74 -38.84 30.08
N GLU A 127 16.19 -40.05 30.01
CA GLU A 127 15.28 -40.46 28.93
C GLU A 127 13.91 -39.78 28.98
N CYS A 128 13.48 -39.32 30.16
CA CYS A 128 12.19 -38.63 30.30
C CYS A 128 12.26 -37.14 29.95
N VAL A 129 13.46 -36.56 29.91
CA VAL A 129 13.67 -35.12 29.66
C VAL A 129 13.04 -34.66 28.34
N PRO A 130 13.25 -35.35 27.19
CA PRO A 130 12.68 -34.94 25.91
C PRO A 130 11.15 -35.03 25.86
N ALA A 131 10.56 -36.03 26.52
CA ALA A 131 9.12 -36.22 26.55
C ALA A 131 8.41 -35.12 27.34
N VAL A 132 8.91 -34.82 28.55
CA VAL A 132 8.33 -33.77 29.41
C VAL A 132 8.54 -32.39 28.79
N THR A 133 9.76 -32.06 28.35
CA THR A 133 10.03 -30.77 27.71
C THR A 133 9.29 -30.63 26.39
N GLY A 134 9.13 -31.70 25.61
CA GLY A 134 8.37 -31.69 24.36
C GLY A 134 6.89 -31.35 24.57
N VAL A 135 6.24 -31.93 25.58
CA VAL A 135 4.85 -31.61 25.94
C VAL A 135 4.71 -30.15 26.36
N MET A 136 5.64 -29.65 27.19
CA MET A 136 5.61 -28.26 27.63
C MET A 136 5.87 -27.26 26.51
N ILE A 137 6.84 -27.52 25.63
CA ILE A 137 7.13 -26.70 24.45
C ILE A 137 5.92 -26.68 23.53
N LYS A 138 5.26 -27.83 23.32
CA LYS A 138 4.04 -27.92 22.52
C LYS A 138 2.90 -27.10 23.13
N GLN A 139 2.71 -27.19 24.44
CA GLN A 139 1.70 -26.40 25.16
C GLN A 139 1.97 -24.89 25.03
N LEU A 140 3.23 -24.47 25.24
CA LEU A 140 3.66 -23.08 25.05
C LEU A 140 3.42 -22.60 23.62
N MET A 141 3.78 -23.41 22.62
CA MET A 141 3.55 -23.08 21.22
C MET A 141 2.06 -22.86 20.94
N ILE A 142 1.19 -23.80 21.31
CA ILE A 142 -0.24 -23.72 21.00
C ILE A 142 -0.87 -22.48 21.67
N ILE A 143 -0.65 -22.29 22.97
CA ILE A 143 -1.25 -21.18 23.72
C ILE A 143 -0.71 -19.83 23.19
N SER A 144 0.59 -19.73 22.95
CA SER A 144 1.21 -18.52 22.41
C SER A 144 0.72 -18.22 20.99
N SER A 145 0.60 -19.24 20.13
CA SER A 145 0.04 -19.08 18.78
C SER A 145 -1.37 -18.51 18.82
N VAL A 146 -2.27 -19.06 19.65
CA VAL A 146 -3.63 -18.55 19.78
C VAL A 146 -3.62 -17.10 20.28
N GLY A 147 -2.82 -16.79 21.31
CA GLY A 147 -2.70 -15.44 21.84
C GLY A 147 -2.19 -14.42 20.80
N PHE A 148 -1.17 -14.80 20.03
CA PHE A 148 -0.64 -13.94 18.97
C PHE A 148 -1.58 -13.80 17.77
N VAL A 149 -2.39 -14.81 17.45
CA VAL A 149 -3.43 -14.69 16.41
C VAL A 149 -4.44 -13.61 16.78
N VAL A 150 -4.87 -13.51 18.04
CA VAL A 150 -5.77 -12.45 18.51
C VAL A 150 -5.13 -11.07 18.36
N ILE A 151 -3.87 -10.91 18.78
CA ILE A 151 -3.14 -9.65 18.62
C ILE A 151 -2.96 -9.32 17.13
N ALA A 152 -2.63 -10.30 16.30
CA ALA A 152 -2.44 -10.13 14.87
C ALA A 152 -3.72 -9.68 14.17
N ALA A 153 -4.88 -10.22 14.56
CA ALA A 153 -6.17 -9.79 14.04
C ALA A 153 -6.48 -8.32 14.38
N ALA A 154 -6.22 -7.91 15.63
CA ALA A 154 -6.37 -6.52 16.05
C ALA A 154 -5.41 -5.58 15.31
N ASP A 155 -4.15 -6.01 15.13
CA ASP A 155 -3.13 -5.24 14.40
C ASP A 155 -3.50 -5.09 12.92
N PHE A 156 -3.99 -6.16 12.28
CA PHE A 156 -4.47 -6.14 10.91
C PHE A 156 -5.66 -5.18 10.73
N ALA A 157 -6.65 -5.22 11.64
CA ALA A 157 -7.78 -4.31 11.60
C ALA A 157 -7.33 -2.84 11.73
N TYR A 158 -6.40 -2.55 12.64
CA TYR A 158 -5.82 -1.22 12.79
C TYR A 158 -5.07 -0.77 11.54
N GLN A 159 -4.23 -1.64 10.96
CA GLN A 159 -3.47 -1.33 9.73
C GLN A 159 -4.39 -1.08 8.55
N LYS A 160 -5.45 -1.87 8.36
CA LYS A 160 -6.44 -1.67 7.31
C LYS A 160 -7.20 -0.35 7.48
N PHE A 161 -7.57 0.00 8.72
CA PHE A 161 -8.21 1.28 9.02
C PHE A 161 -7.27 2.47 8.75
N ASP A 162 -6.02 2.40 9.23
CA ASP A 162 -5.02 3.45 9.03
C ASP A 162 -4.69 3.64 7.54
N HIS A 163 -4.56 2.54 6.80
CA HIS A 163 -4.35 2.59 5.35
C HIS A 163 -5.54 3.26 4.63
N THR A 164 -6.76 2.83 4.93
CA THR A 164 -7.97 3.44 4.35
C THR A 164 -8.07 4.91 4.72
N LYS A 165 -7.71 5.29 5.95
CA LYS A 165 -7.72 6.68 6.41
C LYS A 165 -6.69 7.53 5.67
N LYS A 166 -5.50 6.99 5.37
CA LYS A 166 -4.46 7.67 4.60
C LYS A 166 -4.80 7.86 3.13
N LEU A 167 -5.61 6.98 2.55
CA LEU A 167 -6.11 7.11 1.18
C LEU A 167 -7.29 8.08 1.04
N LYS A 168 -7.89 8.54 2.16
CA LYS A 168 -8.97 9.52 2.10
C LYS A 168 -8.40 10.91 1.85
N MET A 169 -8.87 11.54 0.78
CA MET A 169 -8.60 12.94 0.52
C MET A 169 -9.43 13.85 1.43
N SER A 170 -8.82 14.94 1.87
CA SER A 170 -9.55 16.02 2.54
C SER A 170 -10.46 16.77 1.55
N LYS A 171 -11.52 17.41 2.04
CA LYS A 171 -12.39 18.25 1.17
C LYS A 171 -11.60 19.35 0.46
N ASP A 172 -10.53 19.84 1.08
CA ASP A 172 -9.68 20.88 0.51
C ASP A 172 -8.71 20.31 -0.53
N GLU A 173 -8.16 19.11 -0.33
CA GLU A 173 -7.39 18.39 -1.37
C GLU A 173 -8.27 18.09 -2.59
N VAL A 174 -9.48 17.54 -2.39
CA VAL A 174 -10.39 17.26 -3.51
C VAL A 174 -10.68 18.53 -4.30
N LYS A 175 -10.91 19.66 -3.63
CA LYS A 175 -11.10 20.96 -4.31
C LYS A 175 -9.84 21.42 -5.05
N ARG A 176 -8.64 21.15 -4.53
CA ARG A 176 -7.38 21.51 -5.20
C ARG A 176 -7.12 20.61 -6.41
N GLU A 177 -7.23 19.29 -6.26
CA GLU A 177 -7.13 18.35 -7.38
C GLU A 177 -8.14 18.68 -8.48
N TYR A 178 -9.39 19.00 -8.12
CA TYR A 178 -10.41 19.40 -9.10
C TYR A 178 -10.01 20.69 -9.83
N LYS A 179 -9.42 21.67 -9.12
CA LYS A 179 -8.89 22.90 -9.73
C LYS A 179 -7.66 22.66 -10.59
N GLU A 180 -6.79 21.72 -10.24
CA GLU A 180 -5.59 21.37 -11.01
C GLU A 180 -5.94 20.56 -12.27
N MET A 181 -6.92 19.65 -12.19
CA MET A 181 -7.37 18.84 -13.33
C MET A 181 -8.28 19.60 -14.29
N GLU A 182 -9.28 20.35 -13.80
CA GLU A 182 -10.23 21.09 -14.66
C GLU A 182 -9.83 22.55 -14.90
N GLY A 183 -8.87 23.08 -14.16
CA GLY A 183 -8.60 24.53 -14.08
C GLY A 183 -9.52 25.25 -13.11
N SER A 184 -9.21 26.51 -12.81
CA SER A 184 -10.09 27.31 -11.94
C SER A 184 -11.45 27.54 -12.60
N PRO A 185 -12.54 27.73 -11.82
CA PRO A 185 -13.87 28.06 -12.35
C PRO A 185 -13.82 29.28 -13.28
N GLU A 186 -12.94 30.23 -12.98
CA GLU A 186 -12.67 31.42 -13.77
C GLU A 186 -12.09 31.07 -15.14
N ILE A 187 -11.14 30.13 -15.23
CA ILE A 187 -10.57 29.66 -16.50
C ILE A 187 -11.63 28.91 -17.33
N LYS A 188 -12.47 28.09 -16.69
CA LYS A 188 -13.59 27.40 -17.36
C LYS A 188 -14.61 28.40 -17.91
N SER A 189 -14.97 29.41 -17.12
CA SER A 189 -15.86 30.50 -17.54
C SER A 189 -15.24 31.33 -18.66
N LYS A 190 -13.94 31.64 -18.56
CA LYS A 190 -13.21 32.43 -19.56
C LYS A 190 -13.04 31.68 -20.88
N ARG A 191 -12.82 30.35 -20.85
CA ARG A 191 -12.88 29.49 -22.04
C ARG A 191 -14.27 29.53 -22.69
N ARG A 192 -15.33 29.44 -21.89
CA ARG A 192 -16.70 29.50 -22.40
C ARG A 192 -17.01 30.86 -23.04
N GLN A 193 -16.60 31.95 -22.39
CA GLN A 193 -16.76 33.30 -22.90
C GLN A 193 -15.96 33.52 -24.19
N LEU A 194 -14.69 33.09 -24.24
CA LEU A 194 -13.86 33.18 -25.44
C LEU A 194 -14.48 32.40 -26.63
N HIS A 195 -15.04 31.21 -26.36
CA HIS A 195 -15.75 30.45 -27.39
C HIS A 195 -17.00 31.19 -27.92
N GLN A 196 -17.71 31.92 -27.06
CA GLN A 196 -18.85 32.74 -27.47
C GLN A 196 -18.39 33.97 -28.27
N GLU A 197 -17.31 34.64 -27.85
CA GLU A 197 -16.74 35.79 -28.57
C GLU A 197 -16.22 35.39 -29.96
N LEU A 198 -15.59 34.23 -30.10
CA LEU A 198 -15.17 33.67 -31.39
C LEU A 198 -16.34 33.31 -32.30
N GLN A 199 -17.47 32.87 -31.75
CA GLN A 199 -18.70 32.69 -32.54
C GLN A 199 -19.29 34.03 -32.97
N ALA A 200 -19.23 35.05 -32.10
CA ALA A 200 -19.71 36.39 -32.38
C ALA A 200 -18.88 37.10 -33.47
N SER A 201 -17.56 36.89 -33.54
CA SER A 201 -16.70 37.55 -34.54
C SER A 201 -17.05 37.18 -35.98
N ASN A 202 -17.66 36.01 -36.21
CA ASN A 202 -18.06 35.53 -37.53
C ASN A 202 -19.53 35.82 -37.85
N GLN A 203 -20.23 36.63 -37.04
CA GLN A 203 -21.67 36.93 -37.20
C GLN A 203 -22.02 37.45 -38.60
N ARG A 204 -21.23 38.38 -39.16
CA ARG A 204 -21.50 38.92 -40.51
C ARG A 204 -21.33 37.88 -41.61
N GLU A 205 -20.40 36.94 -41.47
CA GLU A 205 -20.20 35.87 -42.44
C GLU A 205 -21.30 34.82 -42.35
N ASN A 206 -21.74 34.49 -41.13
CA ASN A 206 -22.86 33.58 -40.91
C ASN A 206 -24.18 34.13 -41.43
N VAL A 207 -24.42 35.46 -41.32
CA VAL A 207 -25.58 36.11 -41.96
C VAL A 207 -25.49 35.99 -43.49
N LYS A 208 -24.32 36.25 -44.09
CA LYS A 208 -24.11 36.09 -45.55
C LYS A 208 -24.26 34.65 -46.05
N ARG A 209 -23.92 33.66 -45.22
CA ARG A 209 -24.08 32.24 -45.54
C ARG A 209 -25.51 31.73 -45.38
N SER A 210 -26.41 32.50 -44.76
CA SER A 210 -27.81 32.09 -44.56
C SER A 210 -28.62 32.38 -45.82
N ASN A 211 -29.47 31.43 -46.23
CA ASN A 211 -30.38 31.65 -47.37
C ASN A 211 -31.60 32.48 -46.97
N VAL A 212 -32.09 32.30 -45.75
CA VAL A 212 -33.28 32.98 -45.21
C VAL A 212 -33.03 33.36 -43.75
N LEU A 213 -33.46 34.56 -43.37
CA LEU A 213 -33.48 35.03 -41.99
C LEU A 213 -34.92 35.06 -41.49
N VAL A 214 -35.23 34.27 -40.45
CA VAL A 214 -36.53 34.25 -39.79
C VAL A 214 -36.46 35.12 -38.54
N THR A 215 -37.33 36.12 -38.45
CA THR A 215 -37.24 37.16 -37.41
C THR A 215 -38.55 37.32 -36.65
N ASN A 216 -38.43 37.53 -35.34
CA ASN A 216 -39.46 38.10 -34.49
C ASN A 216 -39.01 39.54 -34.19
N PRO A 217 -39.71 40.58 -34.70
CA PRO A 217 -39.20 41.94 -34.93
C PRO A 217 -38.42 42.62 -33.80
N THR A 218 -38.60 42.20 -32.54
CA THR A 218 -37.93 42.80 -31.38
C THR A 218 -37.09 41.85 -30.55
N HIS A 219 -37.16 40.53 -30.76
CA HIS A 219 -36.64 39.57 -29.80
C HIS A 219 -35.74 38.48 -30.35
N ILE A 220 -35.93 38.01 -31.59
CA ILE A 220 -35.21 36.82 -32.09
C ILE A 220 -34.93 36.95 -33.59
N ALA A 221 -33.71 36.63 -34.00
CA ALA A 221 -33.34 36.42 -35.40
C ALA A 221 -32.65 35.06 -35.56
N VAL A 222 -33.15 34.22 -36.47
CA VAL A 222 -32.62 32.88 -36.76
C VAL A 222 -32.23 32.79 -38.23
N GLY A 223 -30.96 32.52 -38.52
CA GLY A 223 -30.48 32.26 -39.87
C GLY A 223 -30.64 30.79 -40.24
N LEU A 224 -31.21 30.53 -41.42
CA LEU A 224 -31.37 29.19 -41.98
C LEU A 224 -30.57 29.09 -43.29
N TYR A 225 -29.78 28.03 -43.42
CA TYR A 225 -29.11 27.65 -44.66
C TYR A 225 -29.68 26.33 -45.18
N TYR A 226 -29.99 26.30 -46.47
CA TYR A 226 -30.41 25.10 -47.17
C TYR A 226 -29.95 25.15 -48.62
N LYS A 227 -29.19 24.12 -49.01
CA LYS A 227 -28.74 23.93 -50.38
C LYS A 227 -28.96 22.50 -50.81
N LYS A 228 -29.76 22.33 -51.87
CA LYS A 228 -30.14 21.02 -52.43
C LYS A 228 -28.88 20.27 -52.86
N GLY A 229 -28.65 19.09 -52.28
CA GLY A 229 -27.49 18.23 -52.53
C GLY A 229 -26.34 18.36 -51.52
N GLU A 230 -26.38 19.35 -50.62
CA GLU A 230 -25.35 19.57 -49.59
C GLU A 230 -25.92 19.38 -48.18
N THR A 231 -27.10 19.96 -47.91
CA THR A 231 -27.78 19.85 -46.62
C THR A 231 -29.05 18.99 -46.77
N PRO A 232 -29.16 17.82 -46.12
CA PRO A 232 -30.36 16.98 -46.21
C PRO A 232 -31.59 17.63 -45.55
N LEU A 233 -31.38 18.55 -44.60
CA LEU A 233 -32.41 19.37 -43.96
C LEU A 233 -31.86 20.79 -43.72
N PRO A 234 -32.73 21.82 -43.58
CA PRO A 234 -32.29 23.17 -43.23
C PRO A 234 -31.51 23.17 -41.91
N VAL A 235 -30.33 23.79 -41.92
CA VAL A 235 -29.46 23.90 -40.74
C VAL A 235 -29.47 25.33 -40.22
N ILE A 236 -29.45 25.46 -38.90
CA ILE A 236 -29.38 26.74 -38.21
C ILE A 236 -27.93 27.22 -38.26
N THR A 237 -27.69 28.35 -38.91
CA THR A 237 -26.36 28.96 -39.06
C THR A 237 -26.04 29.91 -37.92
N LEU A 238 -27.06 30.60 -37.40
CA LEU A 238 -26.96 31.54 -36.30
C LEU A 238 -28.32 31.73 -35.61
N MET A 239 -28.27 32.07 -34.33
CA MET A 239 -29.44 32.45 -33.53
C MET A 239 -29.02 33.55 -32.57
N GLU A 240 -29.70 34.69 -32.65
CA GLU A 240 -29.41 35.88 -31.83
C GLU A 240 -30.69 36.46 -31.23
N THR A 241 -30.55 37.13 -30.09
CA THR A 241 -31.67 37.73 -29.36
C THR A 241 -31.52 39.23 -29.13
N ASP A 242 -32.65 39.90 -28.94
CA ASP A 242 -32.80 41.30 -28.52
C ASP A 242 -31.96 42.31 -29.35
N ALA A 243 -31.01 42.99 -28.73
CA ALA A 243 -30.23 44.06 -29.36
C ALA A 243 -29.39 43.57 -30.55
N MET A 244 -28.94 42.31 -30.52
CA MET A 244 -28.17 41.71 -31.60
C MET A 244 -29.08 41.29 -32.76
N ALA A 245 -30.29 40.78 -32.45
CA ALA A 245 -31.31 40.50 -33.46
C ALA A 245 -31.72 41.78 -34.22
N LYS A 246 -31.91 42.91 -33.53
CA LYS A 246 -32.22 44.20 -34.17
C LYS A 246 -31.12 44.68 -35.13
N ARG A 247 -29.85 44.45 -34.79
CA ARG A 247 -28.69 44.80 -35.65
C ARG A 247 -28.56 43.93 -36.90
N MET A 248 -29.21 42.77 -36.94
CA MET A 248 -29.20 41.86 -38.11
C MET A 248 -30.39 42.09 -39.05
N ILE A 249 -31.48 42.66 -38.54
CA ILE A 249 -32.67 43.02 -39.32
C ILE A 249 -32.44 44.32 -40.10
N ALA A 250 -31.66 45.25 -39.54
CA ALA A 250 -31.28 46.52 -40.13
C ALA A 250 -30.13 46.37 -41.15
#